data_AF-A0AAD9K6W6-F1
#
_entry.id   AF-A0AAD9K6W6-F1
#
_cell.length_a   1.000
_cell.length_b   1.000
_cell.length_c   1.000
_cell.angle_alpha   90.00
_cell.angle_beta   90.00
_cell.angle_gamma   90.00
#
_symmetry.space_group_name_H-M   'P 1'
#
loop_
_entity.id
_entity.type
_entity.pdbx_description
1 polymer ?
#
loop_
_entity_poly.entity_id
_entity_poly.type
_entity_poly.pdbx_seq_one_letter_code
_entity_poly.pdbx_strand_id
1 'polypeptide(L)'
;MDATGVKEKTAGFQTALEVEQIVRSYGCVPATVAIISGKLCVGISSSQIEWLGSGAKAIKASRRDLSFLISQGLHGGTTVSATMIAAYLAGISLFATGGIGGVHKDVNNTFDISADLRELGRTPVAVVSAGIKSILDIPRTLEYLETEGVGVYTYGPTTDFPSFFTRKTMGHKLQLTSGNLIAVPVPTEHEADPENIALIKNNAMVASQIAVALSGLQKGRAHQGQSARSFSTTSRYYNKNQRDHHTQQVVVIGGINIDITASFCDSHVLPNGDTYPGSIRQSLGGVGRNIADGLARLGQNTVLLSTIGHDSYSNLLEVECSHMDLSHTLRCNDYSSAIYCAILNHEGALINGISDFDIHKKIDRDYLSKHEDVICRAALVIFDGNIPADSMAYLTDICYQHSIPNSIETNPLK
;
A
#
# COMPACT_ATOMS: atom_id res chain seq x y z
N MET A 1 -30.53 12.28 -0.71
CA MET A 1 -29.54 11.74 -1.67
C MET A 1 -29.71 12.53 -2.96
N ASP A 2 -28.76 13.38 -3.28
CA ASP A 2 -28.89 14.36 -4.36
C ASP A 2 -28.54 13.73 -5.72
N ALA A 3 -29.26 14.11 -6.79
CA ALA A 3 -29.16 13.51 -8.13
C ALA A 3 -27.76 13.70 -8.78
N THR A 4 -26.98 14.65 -8.27
CA THR A 4 -25.59 14.93 -8.61
C THR A 4 -24.64 13.80 -8.19
N GLY A 5 -24.80 13.27 -6.97
CA GLY A 5 -23.98 12.18 -6.44
C GLY A 5 -24.28 10.82 -7.07
N VAL A 6 -25.44 10.65 -7.72
CA VAL A 6 -25.74 9.46 -8.52
C VAL A 6 -25.05 9.55 -9.89
N LYS A 7 -25.10 10.71 -10.56
CA LYS A 7 -24.41 10.94 -11.85
C LYS A 7 -22.88 10.76 -11.78
N GLU A 8 -22.23 11.27 -10.73
CA GLU A 8 -20.78 11.09 -10.53
C GLU A 8 -20.39 9.62 -10.32
N LYS A 9 -21.23 8.84 -9.61
CA LYS A 9 -20.98 7.42 -9.34
C LYS A 9 -21.16 6.55 -10.58
N THR A 10 -22.13 6.85 -11.44
CA THR A 10 -22.31 6.12 -12.70
C THR A 10 -21.19 6.40 -13.71
N ALA A 11 -20.57 7.59 -13.65
CA ALA A 11 -19.48 7.97 -14.56
C ALA A 11 -18.15 7.24 -14.29
N GLY A 12 -17.87 6.88 -13.02
CA GLY A 12 -16.58 6.31 -12.61
C GLY A 12 -16.28 4.92 -13.18
N PHE A 13 -17.20 3.96 -13.03
CA PHE A 13 -16.98 2.60 -13.55
C PHE A 13 -17.08 2.54 -15.07
N GLN A 14 -17.98 3.32 -15.68
CA GLN A 14 -18.12 3.39 -17.13
C GLN A 14 -16.80 3.87 -17.78
N THR A 15 -16.17 4.89 -17.18
CA THR A 15 -14.85 5.36 -17.60
C THR A 15 -13.79 4.26 -17.48
N ALA A 16 -13.78 3.50 -16.38
CA ALA A 16 -12.83 2.40 -16.20
C ALA A 16 -12.98 1.30 -17.25
N LEU A 17 -14.21 0.91 -17.59
CA LEU A 17 -14.48 -0.09 -18.63
C LEU A 17 -14.09 0.41 -20.03
N GLU A 18 -14.35 1.69 -20.33
CA GLU A 18 -13.93 2.30 -21.60
C GLU A 18 -12.40 2.37 -21.72
N VAL A 19 -11.70 2.65 -20.62
CA VAL A 19 -10.24 2.62 -20.55
C VAL A 19 -9.71 1.21 -20.81
N GLU A 20 -10.30 0.17 -20.21
CA GLU A 20 -9.93 -1.21 -20.53
C GLU A 20 -10.11 -1.52 -22.01
N GLN A 21 -11.19 -1.05 -22.63
CA GLN A 21 -11.46 -1.27 -24.03
C GLN A 21 -10.44 -0.56 -24.94
N ILE A 22 -10.01 0.66 -24.57
CA ILE A 22 -8.92 1.36 -25.26
C ILE A 22 -7.63 0.54 -25.17
N VAL A 23 -7.26 0.05 -23.99
CA VAL A 23 -6.05 -0.76 -23.83
C VAL A 23 -6.10 -2.02 -24.72
N ARG A 24 -7.26 -2.69 -24.76
CA ARG A 24 -7.48 -3.87 -25.61
C ARG A 24 -7.39 -3.56 -27.10
N SER A 25 -7.89 -2.40 -27.56
CA SER A 25 -7.86 -2.04 -28.98
C SER A 25 -6.43 -1.82 -29.53
N TYR A 26 -5.48 -1.51 -28.64
CA TYR A 26 -4.05 -1.43 -28.95
C TYR A 26 -3.31 -2.78 -28.80
N GLY A 27 -4.02 -3.88 -28.56
CA GLY A 27 -3.42 -5.22 -28.43
C GLY A 27 -2.77 -5.49 -27.07
N CYS A 28 -3.06 -4.66 -26.06
CA CYS A 28 -2.59 -4.86 -24.69
C CYS A 28 -3.66 -5.56 -23.83
N VAL A 29 -3.24 -6.13 -22.70
CA VAL A 29 -4.14 -6.71 -21.68
C VAL A 29 -4.25 -5.71 -20.53
N PRO A 30 -5.42 -5.11 -20.27
CA PRO A 30 -5.61 -4.26 -19.09
C PRO A 30 -5.64 -5.12 -17.82
N ALA A 31 -5.07 -4.59 -16.75
CA ALA A 31 -5.05 -5.23 -15.43
C ALA A 31 -5.45 -4.20 -14.37
N THR A 32 -6.76 -3.96 -14.23
CA THR A 32 -7.28 -3.06 -13.18
C THR A 32 -6.95 -3.65 -11.80
N VAL A 33 -6.38 -2.82 -10.93
CA VAL A 33 -5.91 -3.24 -9.59
C VAL A 33 -6.87 -2.75 -8.52
N ALA A 34 -7.18 -3.62 -7.56
CA ALA A 34 -7.92 -3.27 -6.34
C ALA A 34 -7.68 -4.30 -5.24
N ILE A 35 -8.09 -3.96 -4.01
CA ILE A 35 -8.20 -4.94 -2.92
C ILE A 35 -9.64 -5.43 -2.87
N ILE A 36 -9.85 -6.73 -3.06
CA ILE A 36 -11.17 -7.36 -2.99
C ILE A 36 -11.16 -8.40 -1.89
N SER A 37 -11.96 -8.20 -0.84
CA SER A 37 -12.07 -9.11 0.31
C SER A 37 -10.69 -9.48 0.90
N GLY A 38 -9.84 -8.47 1.11
CA GLY A 38 -8.48 -8.63 1.63
C GLY A 38 -7.46 -9.20 0.64
N LYS A 39 -7.79 -9.40 -0.63
CA LYS A 39 -6.83 -9.85 -1.65
C LYS A 39 -6.43 -8.69 -2.55
N LEU A 40 -5.13 -8.44 -2.66
CA LEU A 40 -4.58 -7.51 -3.65
C LEU A 40 -4.66 -8.15 -5.04
N CYS A 41 -5.66 -7.75 -5.81
CA CYS A 41 -5.97 -8.32 -7.11
C CYS A 41 -5.39 -7.47 -8.23
N VAL A 42 -4.72 -8.12 -9.19
CA VAL A 42 -4.24 -7.51 -10.44
C VAL A 42 -5.04 -8.10 -11.59
N GLY A 43 -5.96 -7.32 -12.16
CA GLY A 43 -6.96 -7.80 -13.12
C GLY A 43 -8.26 -8.23 -12.46
N ILE A 44 -9.03 -7.27 -11.95
CA ILE A 44 -10.38 -7.51 -11.42
C ILE A 44 -11.44 -7.63 -12.54
N SER A 45 -12.56 -8.29 -12.26
CA SER A 45 -13.65 -8.47 -13.24
C SER A 45 -14.44 -7.18 -13.48
N SER A 46 -15.15 -7.10 -14.60
CA SER A 46 -16.05 -5.97 -14.89
C SER A 46 -17.10 -5.77 -13.79
N SER A 47 -17.63 -6.85 -13.21
CA SER A 47 -18.55 -6.78 -12.07
C SER A 47 -17.90 -6.21 -10.80
N GLN A 48 -16.63 -6.49 -10.56
CA GLN A 48 -15.87 -5.91 -9.44
C GLN A 48 -15.56 -4.42 -9.69
N ILE A 49 -15.27 -4.03 -10.94
CA ILE A 49 -15.09 -2.63 -11.36
C ILE A 49 -16.39 -1.84 -11.13
N GLU A 50 -17.51 -2.38 -11.60
CA GLU A 50 -18.83 -1.78 -11.42
C GLU A 50 -19.17 -1.64 -9.93
N TRP A 51 -18.93 -2.68 -9.14
CA TRP A 51 -19.14 -2.65 -7.70
C TRP A 51 -18.30 -1.56 -7.01
N LEU A 52 -17.01 -1.42 -7.35
CA LEU A 52 -16.15 -0.36 -6.81
C LEU A 52 -16.65 1.04 -7.21
N GLY A 53 -17.05 1.23 -8.48
CA GLY A 53 -17.53 2.53 -8.96
C GLY A 53 -18.94 2.91 -8.50
N SER A 54 -19.75 1.95 -8.04
CA SER A 54 -21.11 2.19 -7.53
C SER A 54 -21.17 2.99 -6.21
N GLY A 55 -20.01 3.32 -5.62
CA GLY A 55 -19.91 3.99 -4.32
C GLY A 55 -20.05 3.06 -3.14
N ALA A 56 -19.69 1.78 -3.31
CA ALA A 56 -19.54 0.83 -2.22
C ALA A 56 -18.55 1.33 -1.16
N LYS A 57 -18.62 0.81 0.07
CA LYS A 57 -17.67 1.10 1.16
C LYS A 57 -16.29 0.49 0.87
N ALA A 58 -15.60 0.99 -0.14
CA ALA A 58 -14.21 0.67 -0.44
C ALA A 58 -13.31 1.76 0.13
N ILE A 59 -12.30 1.36 0.88
CA ILE A 59 -11.33 2.29 1.48
C ILE A 59 -10.31 2.69 0.41
N LYS A 60 -9.95 3.98 0.35
CA LYS A 60 -8.86 4.43 -0.51
C LYS A 60 -7.54 3.93 0.06
N ALA A 61 -6.85 3.05 -0.66
CA ALA A 61 -5.72 2.28 -0.17
C ALA A 61 -4.39 2.81 -0.74
N SER A 62 -3.58 3.46 0.09
CA SER A 62 -2.17 3.77 -0.18
C SER A 62 -1.26 2.63 0.29
N ARG A 63 0.06 2.74 0.04
CA ARG A 63 1.08 1.76 0.48
C ARG A 63 0.88 1.30 1.93
N ARG A 64 0.72 2.24 2.87
CA ARG A 64 0.60 1.93 4.31
C ARG A 64 -0.69 1.19 4.67
N ASP A 65 -1.73 1.36 3.86
CA ASP A 65 -3.06 0.83 4.15
C ASP A 65 -3.19 -0.63 3.65
N LEU A 66 -2.24 -1.10 2.83
CA LEU A 66 -2.25 -2.45 2.25
C LEU A 66 -2.34 -3.54 3.32
N SER A 67 -1.46 -3.51 4.33
CA SER A 67 -1.41 -4.52 5.39
C SER A 67 -2.73 -4.58 6.17
N PHE A 68 -3.25 -3.42 6.56
CA PHE A 68 -4.53 -3.32 7.26
C PHE A 68 -5.68 -3.89 6.40
N LEU A 69 -5.85 -3.43 5.17
CA LEU A 69 -6.98 -3.84 4.33
C LEU A 69 -6.94 -5.32 3.95
N ILE A 70 -5.73 -5.84 3.67
CA ILE A 70 -5.51 -7.26 3.40
C ILE A 70 -5.88 -8.09 4.63
N SER A 71 -5.43 -7.65 5.82
CA SER A 71 -5.65 -8.39 7.06
C SER A 71 -7.07 -8.38 7.58
N GLN A 72 -7.81 -7.32 7.31
CA GLN A 72 -9.21 -7.21 7.72
C GLN A 72 -10.19 -7.82 6.72
N GLY A 73 -9.70 -8.43 5.62
CA GLY A 73 -10.59 -8.94 4.58
C GLY A 73 -11.40 -7.81 3.91
N LEU A 74 -10.92 -6.56 3.94
CA LEU A 74 -11.68 -5.40 3.48
C LEU A 74 -11.48 -5.16 1.98
N HIS A 75 -12.35 -4.33 1.42
CA HIS A 75 -12.25 -3.87 0.05
C HIS A 75 -11.60 -2.50 -0.01
N GLY A 76 -10.79 -2.25 -1.05
CA GLY A 76 -10.15 -0.96 -1.24
C GLY A 76 -9.81 -0.63 -2.67
N GLY A 77 -10.01 0.63 -3.04
CA GLY A 77 -9.53 1.21 -4.30
C GLY A 77 -8.09 1.68 -4.12
N THR A 78 -7.16 1.14 -4.90
CA THR A 78 -5.72 1.43 -4.74
C THR A 78 -5.35 2.80 -5.30
N THR A 79 -4.53 3.55 -4.57
CA THR A 79 -3.88 4.77 -5.09
C THR A 79 -2.74 4.40 -6.05
N VAL A 80 -2.02 5.39 -6.56
CA VAL A 80 -0.84 5.14 -7.41
C VAL A 80 0.21 4.34 -6.66
N SER A 81 0.56 4.71 -5.43
CA SER A 81 1.55 3.98 -4.63
C SER A 81 1.20 2.48 -4.45
N ALA A 82 -0.01 2.16 -4.01
CA ALA A 82 -0.45 0.78 -3.85
C ALA A 82 -0.53 0.01 -5.18
N THR A 83 -0.96 0.68 -6.26
CA THR A 83 -1.06 0.06 -7.59
C THR A 83 0.33 -0.25 -8.16
N MET A 84 1.32 0.60 -7.95
CA MET A 84 2.71 0.35 -8.36
C MET A 84 3.28 -0.90 -7.69
N ILE A 85 3.04 -1.06 -6.38
CA ILE A 85 3.47 -2.25 -5.64
C ILE A 85 2.83 -3.51 -6.24
N ALA A 86 1.50 -3.50 -6.45
CA ALA A 86 0.78 -4.61 -7.03
C ALA A 86 1.26 -4.96 -8.44
N ALA A 87 1.46 -3.95 -9.28
CA ALA A 87 1.96 -4.10 -10.65
C ALA A 87 3.35 -4.72 -10.66
N TYR A 88 4.26 -4.24 -9.83
CA TYR A 88 5.62 -4.78 -9.72
C TYR A 88 5.63 -6.23 -9.26
N LEU A 89 4.84 -6.56 -8.23
CA LEU A 89 4.70 -7.95 -7.74
C LEU A 89 4.13 -8.88 -8.82
N ALA A 90 3.27 -8.38 -9.71
CA ALA A 90 2.74 -9.12 -10.85
C ALA A 90 3.66 -9.12 -12.08
N GLY A 91 4.84 -8.50 -12.02
CA GLY A 91 5.78 -8.39 -13.15
C GLY A 91 5.34 -7.41 -14.24
N ILE A 92 4.41 -6.50 -13.95
CA ILE A 92 3.92 -5.46 -14.85
C ILE A 92 4.78 -4.21 -14.68
N SER A 93 5.46 -3.78 -15.75
CA SER A 93 6.40 -2.65 -15.71
C SER A 93 5.80 -1.30 -16.10
N LEU A 94 4.52 -1.25 -16.47
CA LEU A 94 3.85 -0.03 -16.94
C LEU A 94 2.45 0.10 -16.31
N PHE A 95 2.15 1.29 -15.81
CA PHE A 95 0.88 1.62 -15.16
C PHE A 95 0.35 2.96 -15.69
N ALA A 96 -0.93 3.03 -16.09
CA ALA A 96 -1.58 4.25 -16.54
C ALA A 96 -2.57 4.78 -15.51
N THR A 97 -2.57 6.09 -15.27
CA THR A 97 -3.50 6.77 -14.35
C THR A 97 -3.87 8.15 -14.86
N GLY A 98 -4.83 8.84 -14.22
CA GLY A 98 -5.18 10.22 -14.56
C GLY A 98 -4.08 11.21 -14.19
N GLY A 99 -3.68 11.24 -12.92
CA GLY A 99 -2.62 12.12 -12.40
C GLY A 99 -2.08 11.57 -11.10
N ILE A 100 -0.79 11.78 -10.82
CA ILE A 100 -0.18 11.31 -9.56
C ILE A 100 -0.51 12.26 -8.40
N GLY A 101 -0.39 11.77 -7.16
CA GLY A 101 -0.26 12.64 -5.99
C GLY A 101 1.06 13.40 -5.99
N GLY A 102 1.27 14.24 -4.96
CA GLY A 102 2.43 15.12 -4.89
C GLY A 102 2.51 15.89 -3.59
N VAL A 103 3.31 16.95 -3.58
CA VAL A 103 3.45 17.88 -2.46
C VAL A 103 2.23 18.81 -2.44
N HIS A 104 1.59 18.97 -1.29
CA HIS A 104 0.45 19.88 -1.16
C HIS A 104 0.89 21.34 -1.00
N LYS A 105 0.04 22.30 -1.37
CA LYS A 105 0.38 23.74 -1.41
C LYS A 105 0.78 24.33 -0.04
N ASP A 106 0.28 23.77 1.06
CA ASP A 106 0.56 24.22 2.44
C ASP A 106 1.63 23.36 3.16
N VAL A 107 2.48 22.65 2.40
CA VAL A 107 3.47 21.71 2.94
C VAL A 107 4.38 22.29 4.02
N ASN A 108 4.69 23.60 3.96
CA ASN A 108 5.55 24.26 4.94
C ASN A 108 4.98 24.19 6.38
N ASN A 109 3.67 24.05 6.51
CA ASN A 109 2.99 23.95 7.79
C ASN A 109 2.49 22.53 8.09
N THR A 110 2.08 21.79 7.05
CA THR A 110 1.37 20.51 7.21
C THR A 110 2.22 19.28 6.97
N PHE A 111 3.30 19.40 6.21
CA PHE A 111 4.10 18.27 5.71
C PHE A 111 3.25 17.25 4.91
N ASP A 112 2.13 17.69 4.33
CA ASP A 112 1.23 16.87 3.53
C ASP A 112 1.85 16.58 2.15
N ILE A 113 2.51 15.43 2.05
CA ILE A 113 3.21 14.95 0.86
C ILE A 113 2.72 13.55 0.54
N SER A 114 2.30 13.33 -0.71
CA SER A 114 1.79 12.05 -1.14
C SER A 114 2.86 10.94 -1.12
N ALA A 115 2.47 9.77 -0.60
CA ALA A 115 3.26 8.54 -0.67
C ALA A 115 3.58 8.08 -2.11
N ASP A 116 2.87 8.59 -3.11
CA ASP A 116 3.12 8.29 -4.52
C ASP A 116 4.57 8.66 -4.94
N LEU A 117 5.12 9.76 -4.40
CA LEU A 117 6.45 10.25 -4.78
C LEU A 117 7.57 9.32 -4.30
N ARG A 118 7.48 8.88 -3.04
CA ARG A 118 8.42 7.93 -2.46
C ARG A 118 8.30 6.56 -3.12
N GLU A 119 7.10 6.16 -3.53
CA GLU A 119 6.90 4.90 -4.24
C GLU A 119 7.55 4.93 -5.63
N LEU A 120 7.42 6.05 -6.36
CA LEU A 120 8.10 6.26 -7.64
C LEU A 120 9.63 6.10 -7.52
N GLY A 121 10.23 6.55 -6.41
CA GLY A 121 11.67 6.37 -6.15
C GLY A 121 12.07 4.92 -5.88
N ARG A 122 11.14 4.07 -5.42
CA ARG A 122 11.43 2.71 -4.91
C ARG A 122 11.05 1.60 -5.88
N THR A 123 9.96 1.77 -6.62
CA THR A 123 9.33 0.68 -7.35
C THR A 123 9.54 0.87 -8.85
N PRO A 124 10.19 -0.09 -9.55
CA PRO A 124 10.59 0.04 -10.94
C PRO A 124 9.41 -0.22 -11.90
N VAL A 125 8.37 0.61 -11.77
CA VAL A 125 7.19 0.65 -12.63
C VAL A 125 7.14 2.05 -13.25
N ALA A 126 7.01 2.11 -14.56
CA ALA A 126 6.79 3.38 -15.25
C ALA A 126 5.30 3.77 -15.14
N VAL A 127 5.04 4.98 -14.67
CA VAL A 127 3.70 5.55 -14.49
C VAL A 127 3.42 6.55 -15.60
N VAL A 128 2.38 6.31 -16.39
CA VAL A 128 1.89 7.20 -17.44
C VAL A 128 0.70 7.98 -16.88
N SER A 129 0.80 9.31 -16.81
CA SER A 129 -0.24 10.17 -16.26
C SER A 129 -0.28 11.51 -16.96
N ALA A 130 -1.28 12.36 -16.67
CA ALA A 130 -1.30 13.75 -17.11
C ALA A 130 -0.40 14.67 -16.25
N GLY A 131 0.64 14.10 -15.63
CA GLY A 131 1.48 14.77 -14.65
C GLY A 131 0.92 14.68 -13.23
N ILE A 132 1.10 15.77 -12.48
CA ILE A 132 0.73 15.93 -11.07
C ILE A 132 -0.63 16.62 -10.98
N LYS A 133 -1.54 16.15 -10.10
CA LYS A 133 -2.87 16.77 -9.95
C LYS A 133 -2.78 18.28 -9.66
N SER A 134 -3.58 19.10 -10.33
CA SER A 134 -3.51 20.58 -10.29
C SER A 134 -3.80 21.23 -8.93
N ILE A 135 -4.43 20.50 -8.01
CA ILE A 135 -4.65 20.95 -6.63
C ILE A 135 -3.35 21.02 -5.81
N LEU A 136 -2.27 20.43 -6.31
CA LEU A 136 -0.99 20.27 -5.62
C LEU A 136 0.02 21.36 -5.98
N ASP A 137 1.15 21.38 -5.27
CA ASP A 137 2.31 22.22 -5.55
C ASP A 137 3.24 21.49 -6.54
N ILE A 138 3.10 21.83 -7.82
CA ILE A 138 3.83 21.17 -8.91
C ILE A 138 5.34 21.43 -8.82
N PRO A 139 5.83 22.68 -8.67
CA PRO A 139 7.26 22.93 -8.51
C PRO A 139 7.89 22.12 -7.37
N ARG A 140 7.29 22.14 -6.18
CA ARG A 140 7.84 21.36 -5.05
C ARG A 140 7.76 19.85 -5.25
N THR A 141 6.75 19.38 -5.97
CA THR A 141 6.65 17.97 -6.31
C THR A 141 7.78 17.54 -7.26
N LEU A 142 8.12 18.36 -8.25
CA LEU A 142 9.23 18.08 -9.16
C LEU A 142 10.58 18.06 -8.43
N GLU A 143 10.83 19.01 -7.52
CA GLU A 143 12.02 19.03 -6.65
C GLU A 143 12.11 17.77 -5.76
N TYR A 144 10.97 17.31 -5.22
CA TYR A 144 10.93 16.08 -4.45
C TYR A 144 11.26 14.85 -5.31
N LEU A 145 10.70 14.77 -6.52
CA LEU A 145 10.98 13.67 -7.46
C LEU A 145 12.44 13.65 -7.90
N GLU A 146 13.06 14.82 -8.11
CA GLU A 146 14.49 14.94 -8.35
C GLU A 146 15.31 14.39 -7.16
N THR A 147 14.92 14.76 -5.94
CA THR A 147 15.56 14.27 -4.70
C THR A 147 15.46 12.75 -4.56
N GLU A 148 14.32 12.15 -4.92
CA GLU A 148 14.11 10.70 -4.92
C GLU A 148 14.77 9.98 -6.12
N GLY A 149 15.43 10.71 -7.02
CA GLY A 149 16.05 10.16 -8.22
C GLY A 149 15.03 9.56 -9.21
N VAL A 150 13.80 10.08 -9.22
CA VAL A 150 12.74 9.63 -10.14
C VAL A 150 12.90 10.31 -11.48
N GLY A 151 12.91 9.50 -12.54
CA GLY A 151 12.96 10.04 -13.89
C GLY A 151 11.62 10.62 -14.32
N VAL A 152 11.59 11.89 -14.69
CA VAL A 152 10.39 12.59 -15.16
C VAL A 152 10.53 12.94 -16.63
N TYR A 153 9.60 12.44 -17.46
CA TYR A 153 9.61 12.59 -18.91
C TYR A 153 8.29 13.17 -19.39
N THR A 154 8.33 13.89 -20.50
CA THR A 154 7.15 14.49 -21.12
C THR A 154 6.91 13.80 -22.47
N TYR A 155 5.67 13.43 -22.75
CA TYR A 155 5.30 12.78 -24.00
C TYR A 155 4.71 13.79 -24.98
N GLY A 156 5.33 13.93 -26.15
CA GLY A 156 4.83 14.80 -27.22
C GLY A 156 5.93 15.61 -27.91
N PRO A 157 5.55 16.57 -28.78
CA PRO A 157 6.49 17.37 -29.55
C PRO A 157 7.23 18.43 -28.74
N THR A 158 6.85 18.64 -27.47
CA THR A 158 7.45 19.62 -26.56
C THR A 158 8.10 18.93 -25.36
N THR A 159 9.15 19.53 -24.83
CA THR A 159 9.85 19.10 -23.60
C THR A 159 9.20 19.65 -22.33
N ASP A 160 7.92 20.02 -22.42
CA ASP A 160 7.17 20.73 -21.41
C ASP A 160 6.38 19.75 -20.52
N PHE A 161 6.55 19.86 -19.19
CA PHE A 161 5.88 19.04 -18.20
C PHE A 161 4.39 19.42 -18.10
N PRO A 162 3.44 18.48 -18.23
CA PRO A 162 2.03 18.80 -18.12
C PRO A 162 1.62 19.02 -16.66
N SER A 163 0.90 20.11 -16.42
CA SER A 163 0.32 20.49 -15.13
C SER A 163 -1.16 20.06 -15.08
N PHE A 164 -1.42 18.76 -15.25
CA PHE A 164 -2.75 18.16 -15.31
C PHE A 164 -3.61 18.74 -16.43
N PHE A 165 -4.29 19.87 -16.21
CA PHE A 165 -5.13 20.53 -17.21
C PHE A 165 -4.37 21.45 -18.18
N THR A 166 -3.04 21.64 -18.04
CA THR A 166 -2.25 22.59 -18.85
C THR A 166 -0.87 22.02 -19.28
N ARG A 167 -0.25 22.55 -20.34
CA ARG A 167 0.83 21.88 -21.11
C ARG A 167 2.30 22.39 -20.92
N LYS A 168 2.81 22.90 -19.77
CA LYS A 168 4.13 23.63 -19.70
C LYS A 168 5.15 23.24 -18.59
N THR A 169 6.47 23.19 -18.95
CA THR A 169 7.76 23.48 -18.22
C THR A 169 8.91 22.41 -18.28
N MET A 170 10.19 22.86 -18.42
CA MET A 170 11.45 22.19 -18.87
C MET A 170 12.08 21.05 -18.01
N GLY A 171 12.97 20.21 -18.62
CA GLY A 171 13.49 18.95 -18.03
C GLY A 171 14.98 18.55 -18.22
N HIS A 172 15.32 17.27 -17.94
CA HIS A 172 16.66 16.63 -18.03
C HIS A 172 16.60 15.08 -18.26
N LYS A 173 17.74 14.42 -18.57
CA LYS A 173 17.89 12.98 -18.97
C LYS A 173 18.27 12.03 -17.82
N LEU A 174 17.80 10.76 -17.82
CA LEU A 174 18.12 9.73 -16.79
C LEU A 174 18.56 8.34 -17.32
N GLN A 175 19.30 7.64 -16.46
CA GLN A 175 19.57 6.19 -16.45
C GLN A 175 18.81 5.54 -15.28
N LEU A 176 18.26 4.33 -15.43
CA LEU A 176 17.18 3.80 -14.56
C LEU A 176 17.64 2.80 -13.49
N THR A 177 17.45 3.16 -12.22
CA THR A 177 17.43 2.26 -11.03
C THR A 177 16.16 2.44 -10.17
N SER A 178 15.23 3.29 -10.59
CA SER A 178 13.98 3.72 -9.94
C SER A 178 12.80 3.71 -10.93
N GLY A 179 11.57 3.95 -10.47
CA GLY A 179 10.41 4.15 -11.35
C GLY A 179 10.51 5.43 -12.18
N ASN A 180 9.65 5.56 -13.19
CA ASN A 180 9.61 6.74 -14.06
C ASN A 180 8.21 7.32 -14.10
N LEU A 181 8.11 8.65 -14.13
CA LEU A 181 6.90 9.36 -14.46
C LEU A 181 6.94 9.80 -15.93
N ILE A 182 6.00 9.33 -16.73
CA ILE A 182 5.78 9.74 -18.11
C ILE A 182 4.52 10.61 -18.13
N ALA A 183 4.74 11.90 -18.28
CA ALA A 183 3.71 12.91 -18.19
C ALA A 183 3.18 13.24 -19.60
N VAL A 184 1.91 12.96 -19.83
CA VAL A 184 1.20 13.06 -21.11
C VAL A 184 0.28 14.28 -21.08
N PRO A 185 0.48 15.29 -21.95
CA PRO A 185 -0.41 16.43 -22.05
C PRO A 185 -1.84 16.03 -22.42
N VAL A 186 -2.82 16.75 -21.90
CA VAL A 186 -4.24 16.59 -22.28
C VAL A 186 -4.43 16.98 -23.76
N PRO A 187 -5.32 16.30 -24.51
CA PRO A 187 -5.69 16.72 -25.86
C PRO A 187 -6.17 18.17 -25.89
N THR A 188 -5.77 18.92 -26.92
CA THR A 188 -5.98 20.38 -27.00
C THR A 188 -7.47 20.76 -26.95
N GLU A 189 -8.33 19.95 -27.54
CA GLU A 189 -9.78 20.11 -27.56
C GLU A 189 -10.46 19.91 -26.19
N HIS A 190 -9.73 19.35 -25.21
CA HIS A 190 -10.20 19.08 -23.84
C HIS A 190 -9.40 19.86 -22.79
N GLU A 191 -8.67 20.91 -23.19
CA GLU A 191 -7.95 21.78 -22.25
C GLU A 191 -8.95 22.50 -21.33
N ALA A 192 -8.65 22.52 -20.02
CA ALA A 192 -9.51 23.07 -18.96
C ALA A 192 -10.90 22.42 -18.80
N ASP A 193 -11.14 21.24 -19.40
CA ASP A 193 -12.33 20.44 -19.15
C ASP A 193 -12.31 19.90 -17.70
N PRO A 194 -13.30 20.21 -16.85
CA PRO A 194 -13.36 19.67 -15.49
C PRO A 194 -13.62 18.16 -15.47
N GLU A 195 -14.14 17.59 -16.56
CA GLU A 195 -14.36 16.15 -16.67
C GLU A 195 -13.03 15.44 -17.02
N ASN A 196 -12.40 14.84 -16.01
CA ASN A 196 -11.11 14.13 -16.11
C ASN A 196 -11.12 12.90 -17.07
N ILE A 197 -12.19 12.65 -17.83
CA ILE A 197 -12.37 11.42 -18.62
C ILE A 197 -11.43 11.40 -19.83
N ALA A 198 -11.35 12.52 -20.58
CA ALA A 198 -10.57 12.60 -21.81
C ALA A 198 -9.07 12.36 -21.57
N LEU A 199 -8.52 12.95 -20.50
CA LEU A 199 -7.11 12.75 -20.14
C LEU A 199 -6.82 11.30 -19.72
N ILE A 200 -7.72 10.65 -18.98
CA ILE A 200 -7.52 9.26 -18.55
C ILE A 200 -7.48 8.34 -19.77
N LYS A 201 -8.39 8.54 -20.73
CA LYS A 201 -8.42 7.81 -22.00
C LYS A 201 -7.14 8.02 -22.82
N ASN A 202 -6.65 9.27 -22.89
CA ASN A 202 -5.40 9.60 -23.58
C ASN A 202 -4.18 8.92 -22.94
N ASN A 203 -4.09 8.94 -21.61
CA ASN A 203 -3.00 8.29 -20.88
C ASN A 203 -2.99 6.77 -21.11
N ALA A 204 -4.16 6.14 -21.12
CA ALA A 204 -4.30 4.71 -21.40
C ALA A 204 -3.86 4.35 -22.83
N MET A 205 -4.21 5.19 -23.81
CA MET A 205 -3.75 5.05 -25.19
C MET A 205 -2.22 5.12 -25.28
N VAL A 206 -1.61 6.18 -24.72
CA VAL A 206 -0.15 6.37 -24.76
C VAL A 206 0.57 5.24 -24.03
N ALA A 207 0.08 4.84 -22.87
CA ALA A 207 0.63 3.69 -22.14
C ALA A 207 0.57 2.41 -22.99
N SER A 208 -0.53 2.17 -23.69
CA SER A 208 -0.66 0.98 -24.54
C SER A 208 0.35 0.99 -25.70
N GLN A 209 0.57 2.15 -26.33
CA GLN A 209 1.60 2.31 -27.36
C GLN A 209 3.01 2.03 -26.83
N ILE A 210 3.34 2.55 -25.63
CA ILE A 210 4.61 2.30 -24.95
C ILE A 210 4.77 0.81 -24.63
N ALA A 211 3.72 0.15 -24.12
CA ALA A 211 3.74 -1.27 -23.79
C ALA A 211 4.01 -2.15 -25.02
N VAL A 212 3.34 -1.87 -26.14
CA VAL A 212 3.57 -2.59 -27.41
C VAL A 212 5.00 -2.40 -27.90
N ALA A 213 5.50 -1.16 -27.91
CA ALA A 213 6.86 -0.85 -28.33
C ALA A 213 7.91 -1.53 -27.45
N LEU A 214 7.72 -1.49 -26.12
CA LEU A 214 8.60 -2.13 -25.14
C LEU A 214 8.62 -3.66 -25.33
N SER A 215 7.44 -4.28 -25.52
CA SER A 215 7.35 -5.72 -25.80
C SER A 215 8.10 -6.10 -27.09
N GLY A 216 7.99 -5.28 -28.14
CA GLY A 216 8.74 -5.46 -29.39
C GLY A 216 10.26 -5.41 -29.19
N LEU A 217 10.76 -4.42 -28.45
CA LEU A 217 12.20 -4.30 -28.13
C LEU A 217 12.72 -5.47 -27.28
N GLN A 218 11.92 -5.95 -26.32
CA GLN A 218 12.29 -7.11 -25.50
C GLN A 218 12.38 -8.40 -26.33
N LYS A 219 11.42 -8.63 -27.24
CA LYS A 219 11.47 -9.76 -28.18
C LYS A 219 12.66 -9.66 -29.14
N GLY A 220 12.97 -8.45 -29.63
CA GLY A 220 14.13 -8.20 -30.50
C GLY A 220 15.47 -8.49 -29.81
N ARG A 221 15.60 -8.13 -28.52
CA ARG A 221 16.79 -8.46 -27.71
C ARG A 221 16.93 -9.96 -27.42
N ALA A 222 15.82 -10.69 -27.32
CA ALA A 222 15.85 -12.15 -27.16
C ALA A 222 16.31 -12.88 -28.45
N HIS A 223 16.08 -12.28 -29.63
CA HIS A 223 16.46 -12.86 -30.93
C HIS A 223 17.86 -12.46 -31.43
N GLN A 224 18.42 -11.33 -31.00
CA GLN A 224 19.78 -10.91 -31.35
C GLN A 224 20.80 -11.30 -30.27
N GLY A 225 21.24 -12.55 -30.27
CA GLY A 225 22.59 -12.93 -29.85
C GLY A 225 22.93 -12.88 -28.35
N GLN A 226 23.22 -14.07 -27.82
CA GLN A 226 24.38 -14.29 -26.95
C GLN A 226 25.58 -13.45 -27.46
N SER A 227 26.35 -12.86 -26.54
CA SER A 227 27.49 -11.95 -26.78
C SER A 227 27.16 -10.45 -26.88
N ALA A 228 26.60 -9.90 -25.80
CA ALA A 228 26.97 -8.55 -25.36
C ALA A 228 27.38 -8.65 -23.89
N ARG A 229 28.60 -8.20 -23.57
CA ARG A 229 29.13 -8.12 -22.20
C ARG A 229 28.03 -7.67 -21.26
N SER A 230 27.74 -8.49 -20.24
CA SER A 230 26.87 -8.05 -19.16
C SER A 230 27.54 -6.84 -18.52
N PHE A 231 27.11 -5.64 -18.91
CA PHE A 231 27.15 -4.53 -17.99
C PHE A 231 26.19 -4.94 -16.90
N SER A 232 26.77 -5.60 -15.89
CA SER A 232 26.13 -5.86 -14.61
C SER A 232 25.73 -4.48 -14.12
N THR A 233 24.49 -4.10 -14.40
CA THR A 233 23.76 -3.29 -13.45
C THR A 233 23.88 -4.09 -12.16
N THR A 234 24.60 -3.53 -11.19
CA THR A 234 24.52 -3.91 -9.79
C THR A 234 23.11 -3.62 -9.29
N SER A 235 22.11 -4.30 -9.87
CA SER A 235 21.16 -5.01 -9.04
C SER A 235 22.03 -5.85 -8.12
N ARG A 236 22.00 -5.54 -6.82
CA ARG A 236 22.27 -6.56 -5.81
C ARG A 236 21.16 -7.60 -5.91
N TYR A 237 21.16 -8.32 -7.04
CA TYR A 237 20.67 -9.67 -7.12
C TYR A 237 21.51 -10.40 -6.09
N TYR A 238 20.88 -10.60 -4.93
CA TYR A 238 21.34 -11.53 -3.91
C TYR A 238 21.88 -12.76 -4.63
N ASN A 239 23.16 -13.04 -4.40
CA ASN A 239 23.94 -14.02 -5.11
C ASN A 239 23.19 -15.36 -5.10
N LYS A 240 22.67 -15.74 -6.26
CA LYS A 240 21.96 -17.01 -6.47
C LYS A 240 23.00 -18.10 -6.68
N ASN A 241 23.75 -18.40 -5.62
CA ASN A 241 24.62 -19.58 -5.52
C ASN A 241 24.62 -20.04 -4.06
N GLN A 242 23.97 -21.18 -3.83
CA GLN A 242 24.06 -22.03 -2.63
C GLN A 242 23.57 -21.43 -1.31
N ARG A 243 22.25 -21.22 -1.20
CA ARG A 243 21.52 -21.52 0.04
C ARG A 243 20.25 -22.27 -0.35
N ASP A 244 20.04 -23.43 0.27
CA ASP A 244 18.92 -24.32 0.01
C ASP A 244 17.58 -23.58 0.00
N HIS A 245 16.70 -24.01 -0.89
CA HIS A 245 15.32 -23.54 -1.06
C HIS A 245 14.38 -23.92 0.12
N HIS A 246 14.90 -23.98 1.35
CA HIS A 246 14.05 -23.82 2.53
C HIS A 246 13.62 -22.35 2.58
N THR A 247 12.32 -22.12 2.42
CA THR A 247 11.64 -20.83 2.37
C THR A 247 12.19 -19.87 3.44
N GLN A 248 12.85 -18.79 2.99
CA GLN A 248 13.42 -17.76 3.84
C GLN A 248 12.32 -17.16 4.72
N GLN A 249 12.32 -17.54 6.00
CA GLN A 249 11.28 -17.23 6.96
C GLN A 249 11.35 -15.75 7.37
N VAL A 250 10.20 -15.05 7.38
CA VAL A 250 10.07 -13.70 7.92
C VAL A 250 9.53 -13.81 9.34
N VAL A 251 10.20 -13.17 10.29
CA VAL A 251 9.77 -13.15 11.69
C VAL A 251 9.18 -11.77 11.99
N VAL A 252 7.92 -11.75 12.40
CA VAL A 252 7.22 -10.54 12.83
C VAL A 252 7.03 -10.59 14.34
N ILE A 253 7.40 -9.52 15.03
CA ILE A 253 7.36 -9.43 16.50
C ILE A 253 6.50 -8.23 16.88
N GLY A 254 5.36 -8.45 17.51
CA GLY A 254 4.50 -7.32 17.85
C GLY A 254 3.13 -7.71 18.35
N GLY A 255 2.30 -6.69 18.60
CA GLY A 255 0.99 -6.88 19.21
C GLY A 255 -0.02 -7.56 18.28
N ILE A 256 -0.89 -8.36 18.91
CA ILE A 256 -2.16 -8.83 18.39
C ILE A 256 -3.26 -8.42 19.37
N ASN A 257 -4.34 -7.79 18.90
CA ASN A 257 -5.41 -7.35 19.78
C ASN A 257 -6.78 -7.51 19.13
N ILE A 258 -7.84 -7.33 19.91
CA ILE A 258 -9.21 -7.18 19.42
C ILE A 258 -9.52 -5.70 19.28
N ASP A 259 -10.02 -5.28 18.13
CA ASP A 259 -10.54 -3.92 17.92
C ASP A 259 -12.07 -3.97 18.03
N ILE A 260 -12.62 -3.23 18.98
CA ILE A 260 -14.04 -3.00 19.16
C ILE A 260 -14.33 -1.56 18.72
N THR A 261 -15.25 -1.39 17.80
CA THR A 261 -15.73 -0.06 17.39
C THR A 261 -17.19 0.08 17.77
N ALA A 262 -17.47 0.94 18.75
CA ALA A 262 -18.81 1.33 19.16
C ALA A 262 -19.15 2.68 18.53
N SER A 263 -20.31 2.80 17.88
CA SER A 263 -20.76 4.05 17.25
C SER A 263 -22.15 4.39 17.74
N PHE A 264 -22.36 5.62 18.18
CA PHE A 264 -23.69 6.12 18.48
C PHE A 264 -24.51 6.34 17.21
N CYS A 265 -25.83 6.17 17.30
CA CYS A 265 -26.76 6.60 16.24
C CYS A 265 -27.30 8.02 16.49
N ASP A 266 -27.30 8.46 17.74
CA ASP A 266 -27.85 9.75 18.17
C ASP A 266 -26.78 10.85 18.09
N SER A 267 -27.22 12.04 17.70
CA SER A 267 -26.40 13.25 17.68
C SER A 267 -26.21 13.86 19.06
N HIS A 268 -27.05 13.49 20.03
CA HIS A 268 -27.06 14.05 21.37
C HIS A 268 -26.82 12.98 22.45
N VAL A 269 -25.54 12.66 22.66
CA VAL A 269 -25.09 11.76 23.73
C VAL A 269 -24.54 12.58 24.88
N LEU A 270 -25.00 12.30 26.10
CA LEU A 270 -24.56 12.97 27.32
C LEU A 270 -23.78 11.99 28.21
N PRO A 271 -22.76 12.43 28.95
CA PRO A 271 -22.04 11.61 29.91
C PRO A 271 -22.85 11.49 31.23
N ASN A 272 -24.09 11.06 31.14
CA ASN A 272 -25.05 10.98 32.25
C ASN A 272 -25.31 9.54 32.73
N GLY A 273 -24.69 8.54 32.09
CA GLY A 273 -24.88 7.13 32.41
C GLY A 273 -26.06 6.46 31.71
N ASP A 274 -26.76 7.17 30.81
CA ASP A 274 -27.85 6.59 30.03
C ASP A 274 -27.34 5.60 28.97
N THR A 275 -28.24 4.71 28.55
CA THR A 275 -28.00 3.77 27.44
C THR A 275 -28.52 4.37 26.14
N TYR A 276 -27.65 4.45 25.14
CA TYR A 276 -27.97 5.01 23.82
C TYR A 276 -28.01 3.93 22.74
N PRO A 277 -28.90 4.04 21.74
CA PRO A 277 -28.87 3.17 20.56
C PRO A 277 -27.58 3.42 19.76
N GLY A 278 -26.97 2.33 19.29
CA GLY A 278 -25.72 2.37 18.55
C GLY A 278 -25.42 1.06 17.83
N SER A 279 -24.24 0.99 17.23
CA SER A 279 -23.71 -0.23 16.62
C SER A 279 -22.34 -0.58 17.20
N ILE A 280 -22.10 -1.87 17.41
CA ILE A 280 -20.82 -2.40 17.87
C ILE A 280 -20.29 -3.32 16.79
N ARG A 281 -19.03 -3.15 16.42
CA ARG A 281 -18.31 -4.00 15.48
C ARG A 281 -17.05 -4.51 16.14
N GLN A 282 -16.71 -5.75 15.84
CA GLN A 282 -15.46 -6.36 16.26
C GLN A 282 -14.63 -6.66 15.02
N SER A 283 -13.35 -6.37 15.12
CA SER A 283 -12.33 -6.76 14.16
C SER A 283 -11.08 -7.19 14.92
N LEU A 284 -10.13 -7.80 14.23
CA LEU A 284 -8.83 -8.02 14.82
C LEU A 284 -8.00 -6.75 14.64
N GLY A 285 -7.13 -6.44 15.60
CA GLY A 285 -6.15 -5.36 15.56
C GLY A 285 -4.71 -5.85 15.69
N GLY A 286 -3.78 -4.91 15.73
CA GLY A 286 -2.39 -5.14 16.13
C GLY A 286 -1.44 -4.92 14.97
N VAL A 287 -0.44 -4.05 15.16
CA VAL A 287 0.52 -3.71 14.09
C VAL A 287 1.30 -4.96 13.69
N GLY A 288 1.86 -5.69 14.66
CA GLY A 288 2.55 -6.96 14.43
C GLY A 288 1.66 -7.96 13.68
N ARG A 289 0.42 -8.16 14.15
CA ARG A 289 -0.51 -9.09 13.48
C ARG A 289 -0.88 -8.65 12.06
N ASN A 290 -1.18 -7.37 11.82
CA ASN A 290 -1.54 -6.87 10.49
C ASN A 290 -0.40 -7.07 9.48
N ILE A 291 0.85 -6.88 9.90
CA ILE A 291 2.03 -7.14 9.06
C ILE A 291 2.17 -8.63 8.78
N ALA A 292 2.12 -9.47 9.82
CA ALA A 292 2.26 -10.91 9.68
C ALA A 292 1.17 -11.51 8.78
N ASP A 293 -0.07 -11.05 8.94
CA ASP A 293 -1.21 -11.50 8.16
C ASP A 293 -1.05 -11.10 6.69
N GLY A 294 -0.66 -9.84 6.43
CA GLY A 294 -0.39 -9.35 5.08
C GLY A 294 0.68 -10.18 4.37
N LEU A 295 1.78 -10.50 5.06
CA LEU A 295 2.86 -11.34 4.51
C LEU A 295 2.41 -12.78 4.26
N ALA A 296 1.69 -13.39 5.20
CA ALA A 296 1.18 -14.75 5.06
C ALA A 296 0.22 -14.88 3.88
N ARG A 297 -0.70 -13.91 3.69
CA ARG A 297 -1.62 -13.88 2.54
C ARG A 297 -0.92 -13.64 1.20
N LEU A 298 0.23 -12.98 1.21
CA LEU A 298 1.12 -12.85 0.04
C LEU A 298 1.97 -14.12 -0.19
N GLY A 299 1.73 -15.20 0.55
CA GLY A 299 2.41 -16.49 0.42
C GLY A 299 3.82 -16.53 1.04
N GLN A 300 4.17 -15.56 1.89
CA GLN A 300 5.44 -15.56 2.61
C GLN A 300 5.38 -16.50 3.82
N ASN A 301 6.44 -17.29 4.02
CA ASN A 301 6.62 -18.10 5.23
C ASN A 301 6.85 -17.16 6.42
N THR A 302 5.79 -16.88 7.19
CA THR A 302 5.78 -15.83 8.20
C THR A 302 5.43 -16.39 9.57
N VAL A 303 6.26 -16.07 10.57
CA VAL A 303 6.03 -16.40 11.97
C VAL A 303 5.68 -15.13 12.73
N LEU A 304 4.64 -15.20 13.57
CA LEU A 304 4.28 -14.12 14.50
C LEU A 304 4.69 -14.49 15.93
N LEU A 305 5.65 -13.75 16.47
CA LEU A 305 6.00 -13.73 17.89
C LEU A 305 5.15 -12.66 18.56
N SER A 306 4.19 -13.09 19.38
CA SER A 306 3.25 -12.20 20.06
C SER A 306 2.84 -12.77 21.41
N THR A 307 1.88 -12.12 22.07
CA THR A 307 1.33 -12.50 23.36
C THR A 307 -0.19 -12.42 23.32
N ILE A 308 -0.87 -13.43 23.86
CA ILE A 308 -2.34 -13.48 24.03
C ILE A 308 -2.68 -13.89 25.46
N GLY A 309 -3.85 -13.50 25.95
CA GLY A 309 -4.31 -13.87 27.29
C GLY A 309 -4.82 -15.31 27.35
N HIS A 310 -5.27 -15.73 28.53
CA HIS A 310 -5.97 -17.01 28.72
C HIS A 310 -7.50 -16.80 28.80
N ASP A 311 -8.06 -16.09 27.83
CA ASP A 311 -9.48 -15.70 27.77
C ASP A 311 -10.18 -16.21 26.49
N SER A 312 -11.48 -15.93 26.37
CA SER A 312 -12.25 -16.34 25.18
C SER A 312 -11.77 -15.68 23.89
N TYR A 313 -11.13 -14.51 23.97
CA TYR A 313 -10.57 -13.84 22.80
C TYR A 313 -9.34 -14.56 22.25
N SER A 314 -8.54 -15.21 23.10
CA SER A 314 -7.40 -16.02 22.65
C SER A 314 -7.80 -17.09 21.63
N ASN A 315 -8.91 -17.79 21.86
CA ASN A 315 -9.43 -18.80 20.94
C ASN A 315 -9.88 -18.19 19.61
N LEU A 316 -10.53 -17.02 19.65
CA LEU A 316 -10.94 -16.30 18.44
C LEU A 316 -9.72 -15.89 17.61
N LEU A 317 -8.70 -15.33 18.27
CA LEU A 317 -7.46 -14.91 17.64
C LEU A 317 -6.79 -16.09 16.93
N GLU A 318 -6.65 -17.24 17.58
CA GLU A 318 -6.02 -18.42 16.99
C GLU A 318 -6.78 -18.98 15.79
N VAL A 319 -8.11 -19.03 15.84
CA VAL A 319 -8.94 -19.51 14.74
C VAL A 319 -8.82 -18.59 13.52
N GLU A 320 -9.02 -17.29 13.72
CA GLU A 320 -9.01 -16.28 12.66
C GLU A 320 -7.61 -16.04 12.08
N CYS A 321 -6.56 -16.36 12.84
CA CYS A 321 -5.16 -16.23 12.44
C CYS A 321 -4.50 -17.57 12.07
N SER A 322 -5.27 -18.64 11.88
CA SER A 322 -4.77 -20.01 11.64
C SER A 322 -3.98 -20.18 10.33
N HIS A 323 -4.05 -19.22 9.41
CA HIS A 323 -3.21 -19.17 8.19
C HIS A 323 -1.81 -18.61 8.42
N MET A 324 -1.50 -18.13 9.63
CA MET A 324 -0.16 -17.69 10.06
C MET A 324 0.47 -18.74 10.99
N ASP A 325 1.81 -18.73 11.09
CA ASP A 325 2.49 -19.52 12.12
C ASP A 325 2.49 -18.76 13.46
N LEU A 326 1.65 -19.23 14.38
CA LEU A 326 1.49 -18.72 15.75
C LEU A 326 2.21 -19.59 16.79
N SER A 327 3.01 -20.58 16.38
CA SER A 327 3.61 -21.57 17.29
C SER A 327 4.49 -20.98 18.39
N HIS A 328 4.95 -19.74 18.20
CA HIS A 328 5.77 -18.98 19.14
C HIS A 328 4.99 -17.91 19.92
N THR A 329 3.67 -17.80 19.75
CA THR A 329 2.86 -16.84 20.52
C THR A 329 2.70 -17.29 21.98
N LEU A 330 3.07 -16.43 22.92
CA LEU A 330 2.98 -16.71 24.36
C LEU A 330 1.56 -16.53 24.88
N ARG A 331 0.99 -17.58 25.49
CA ARG A 331 -0.23 -17.48 26.29
C ARG A 331 0.10 -17.06 27.72
N CYS A 332 -0.45 -15.93 28.16
CA CYS A 332 -0.24 -15.37 29.49
C CYS A 332 -1.47 -15.63 30.39
N ASN A 333 -1.26 -16.24 31.56
CA ASN A 333 -2.34 -16.53 32.50
C ASN A 333 -2.80 -15.30 33.31
N ASP A 334 -1.89 -14.37 33.57
CA ASP A 334 -2.14 -13.22 34.46
C ASP A 334 -2.63 -11.97 33.69
N TYR A 335 -2.87 -12.09 32.38
CA TYR A 335 -3.24 -10.98 31.51
C TYR A 335 -4.42 -11.37 30.61
N SER A 336 -5.32 -10.42 30.40
CA SER A 336 -6.31 -10.49 29.32
C SER A 336 -5.63 -10.28 27.96
N SER A 337 -6.21 -10.86 26.91
CA SER A 337 -5.85 -10.53 25.53
C SER A 337 -6.04 -9.04 25.29
N ALA A 338 -5.17 -8.45 24.48
CA ALA A 338 -5.20 -7.02 24.23
C ALA A 338 -6.52 -6.60 23.54
N ILE A 339 -7.10 -5.48 23.96
CA ILE A 339 -8.33 -4.92 23.39
C ILE A 339 -8.17 -3.42 23.19
N TYR A 340 -8.64 -2.93 22.04
CA TYR A 340 -8.86 -1.52 21.78
C TYR A 340 -10.34 -1.28 21.56
N CYS A 341 -10.91 -0.27 22.21
CA CYS A 341 -12.29 0.16 22.03
C CYS A 341 -12.32 1.60 21.50
N ALA A 342 -12.72 1.77 20.24
CA ALA A 342 -13.00 3.05 19.63
C ALA A 342 -14.48 3.42 19.80
N ILE A 343 -14.74 4.60 20.35
CA ILE A 343 -16.08 5.16 20.52
C ILE A 343 -16.25 6.29 19.50
N LEU A 344 -17.18 6.12 18.57
CA LEU A 344 -17.48 7.05 17.48
C LEU A 344 -18.80 7.78 17.72
N ASN A 345 -18.89 9.03 17.27
CA ASN A 345 -20.15 9.76 17.22
C ASN A 345 -21.02 9.29 16.03
N HIS A 346 -22.22 9.86 15.90
CA HIS A 346 -23.15 9.48 14.82
C HIS A 346 -22.66 9.79 13.40
N GLU A 347 -21.69 10.71 13.25
CA GLU A 347 -21.01 10.98 11.98
C GLU A 347 -19.82 10.05 11.70
N GLY A 348 -19.48 9.16 12.63
CA GLY A 348 -18.35 8.24 12.53
C GLY A 348 -17.00 8.85 12.90
N ALA A 349 -16.96 10.06 13.48
CA ALA A 349 -15.76 10.64 14.03
C ALA A 349 -15.43 10.03 15.40
N LEU A 350 -14.14 9.76 15.64
CA LEU A 350 -13.66 9.21 16.91
C LEU A 350 -13.84 10.24 18.04
N ILE A 351 -14.61 9.86 19.06
CA ILE A 351 -14.77 10.62 20.30
C ILE A 351 -13.65 10.24 21.26
N ASN A 352 -13.53 8.95 21.56
CA ASN A 352 -12.54 8.41 22.49
C ASN A 352 -12.04 7.04 22.03
N GLY A 353 -10.79 6.72 22.36
CA GLY A 353 -10.22 5.39 22.26
C GLY A 353 -9.78 4.90 23.64
N ILE A 354 -10.11 3.66 23.98
CA ILE A 354 -9.67 3.00 25.22
C ILE A 354 -8.82 1.80 24.80
N SER A 355 -7.58 1.74 25.26
CA SER A 355 -6.67 0.63 24.97
C SER A 355 -6.29 -0.11 26.24
N ASP A 356 -6.48 -1.43 26.24
CA ASP A 356 -5.87 -2.37 27.17
C ASP A 356 -4.82 -3.19 26.41
N PHE A 357 -3.57 -2.71 26.43
CA PHE A 357 -2.44 -3.30 25.70
C PHE A 357 -1.34 -3.79 26.65
N ASP A 358 -1.62 -3.91 27.95
CA ASP A 358 -0.61 -4.21 28.96
C ASP A 358 0.09 -5.55 28.75
N ILE A 359 -0.60 -6.51 28.13
CA ILE A 359 -0.01 -7.80 27.76
C ILE A 359 1.14 -7.65 26.75
N HIS A 360 1.17 -6.63 25.89
CA HIS A 360 2.29 -6.41 24.95
C HIS A 360 3.60 -6.10 25.66
N LYS A 361 3.56 -5.68 26.93
CA LYS A 361 4.75 -5.56 27.78
C LYS A 361 5.43 -6.92 28.05
N LYS A 362 4.74 -8.04 27.81
CA LYS A 362 5.28 -9.41 27.89
C LYS A 362 6.03 -9.84 26.65
N ILE A 363 6.04 -9.03 25.59
CA ILE A 363 7.02 -9.14 24.51
C ILE A 363 8.33 -8.51 25.01
N ASP A 364 8.82 -9.04 26.13
CA ASP A 364 9.98 -8.54 26.86
C ASP A 364 11.27 -9.28 26.45
N ARG A 365 12.41 -8.83 26.98
CA ARG A 365 13.71 -9.45 26.69
C ARG A 365 13.76 -10.94 27.06
N ASP A 366 13.13 -11.36 28.15
CA ASP A 366 13.15 -12.78 28.57
C ASP A 366 12.39 -13.63 27.55
N TYR A 367 11.19 -13.20 27.16
CA TYR A 367 10.44 -13.83 26.09
C TYR A 367 11.23 -13.89 24.79
N LEU A 368 11.85 -12.79 24.35
CA LEU A 368 12.62 -12.75 23.11
C LEU A 368 13.87 -13.62 23.17
N SER A 369 14.56 -13.68 24.32
CA SER A 369 15.76 -14.51 24.49
C SER A 369 15.50 -16.00 24.29
N LYS A 370 14.31 -16.46 24.70
CA LYS A 370 13.84 -17.85 24.49
C LYS A 370 13.55 -18.16 23.02
N HIS A 371 13.49 -17.14 22.16
CA HIS A 371 13.18 -17.25 20.74
C HIS A 371 14.34 -16.79 19.83
N GLU A 372 15.53 -16.55 20.38
CA GLU A 372 16.72 -16.15 19.60
C GLU A 372 16.97 -17.12 18.44
N ASP A 373 16.82 -18.42 18.67
CA ASP A 373 17.00 -19.45 17.65
C ASP A 373 16.15 -19.23 16.39
N VAL A 374 14.91 -18.75 16.54
CA VAL A 374 13.98 -18.47 15.44
C VAL A 374 14.33 -17.13 14.80
N ILE A 375 14.59 -16.11 15.62
CA ILE A 375 14.95 -14.76 15.19
C ILE A 375 16.24 -14.81 14.36
N CYS A 376 17.27 -15.52 14.83
CA CYS A 376 18.58 -15.62 14.19
C CYS A 376 18.57 -16.38 12.85
N ARG A 377 17.54 -17.18 12.60
CA ARG A 377 17.34 -17.90 11.33
C ARG A 377 16.48 -17.12 10.34
N ALA A 378 15.89 -16.00 10.75
CA ALA A 378 15.03 -15.19 9.91
C ALA A 378 15.83 -14.54 8.77
N ALA A 379 15.18 -14.41 7.61
CA ALA A 379 15.72 -13.62 6.50
C ALA A 379 15.43 -12.12 6.66
N LEU A 380 14.40 -11.79 7.44
CA LEU A 380 13.98 -10.44 7.79
C LEU A 380 13.26 -10.50 9.14
N VAL A 381 13.59 -9.57 10.03
CA VAL A 381 12.87 -9.37 11.29
C VAL A 381 12.11 -8.05 11.20
N ILE A 382 10.79 -8.08 11.39
CA ILE A 382 9.97 -6.87 11.47
C ILE A 382 9.42 -6.77 12.87
N PHE A 383 9.52 -5.61 13.51
CA PHE A 383 8.94 -5.44 14.83
C PHE A 383 8.12 -4.17 15.00
N ASP A 384 7.06 -4.31 15.79
CA ASP A 384 6.10 -3.27 16.16
C ASP A 384 6.77 -2.26 17.10
N GLY A 385 6.70 -0.97 16.75
CA GLY A 385 7.25 0.12 17.56
C GLY A 385 6.56 0.33 18.91
N ASN A 386 5.51 -0.43 19.24
CA ASN A 386 4.78 -0.33 20.51
C ASN A 386 5.18 -1.40 21.54
N ILE A 387 6.15 -2.27 21.25
CA ILE A 387 6.72 -3.19 22.25
C ILE A 387 7.68 -2.45 23.20
N PRO A 388 8.06 -3.04 24.36
CA PRO A 388 8.99 -2.39 25.29
C PRO A 388 10.30 -1.92 24.64
N ALA A 389 10.78 -0.75 25.03
CA ALA A 389 11.96 -0.12 24.42
C ALA A 389 13.26 -0.93 24.59
N ASP A 390 13.43 -1.59 25.74
CA ASP A 390 14.53 -2.50 26.01
C ASP A 390 14.51 -3.75 25.09
N SER A 391 13.31 -4.18 24.72
CA SER A 391 13.06 -5.30 23.81
C SER A 391 13.38 -4.92 22.37
N MET A 392 12.97 -3.73 21.93
CA MET A 392 13.38 -3.19 20.62
C MET A 392 14.91 -3.01 20.51
N ALA A 393 15.56 -2.53 21.57
CA ALA A 393 17.01 -2.40 21.61
C ALA A 393 17.69 -3.77 21.49
N TYR A 394 17.22 -4.75 22.27
CA TYR A 394 17.72 -6.12 22.22
C TYR A 394 17.55 -6.77 20.84
N LEU A 395 16.41 -6.58 20.18
CA LEU A 395 16.19 -7.08 18.80
C LEU A 395 17.12 -6.43 17.80
N THR A 396 17.34 -5.12 17.93
CA THR A 396 18.25 -4.38 17.06
C THR A 396 19.67 -4.92 17.21
N ASP A 397 20.11 -5.17 18.45
CA ASP A 397 21.43 -5.74 18.75
C ASP A 397 21.59 -7.15 18.19
N ILE A 398 20.62 -8.05 18.39
CA ILE A 398 20.65 -9.41 17.82
C ILE A 398 20.72 -9.34 16.30
N CYS A 399 19.84 -8.56 15.68
CA CYS A 399 19.81 -8.44 14.22
C CYS A 399 21.14 -7.88 13.69
N TYR A 400 21.74 -6.91 14.37
CA TYR A 400 23.04 -6.37 14.00
C TYR A 400 24.16 -7.43 14.12
N GLN A 401 24.25 -8.12 15.26
CA GLN A 401 25.27 -9.15 15.52
C GLN A 401 25.20 -10.30 14.51
N HIS A 402 24.00 -10.69 14.11
CA HIS A 402 23.77 -11.79 13.17
C HIS A 402 23.62 -11.34 11.71
N SER A 403 23.81 -10.04 11.42
CA SER A 403 23.67 -9.46 10.07
C SER A 403 22.30 -9.72 9.41
N ILE A 404 21.24 -9.64 10.21
CA ILE A 404 19.86 -9.86 9.79
C ILE A 404 19.24 -8.51 9.45
N PRO A 405 18.69 -8.33 8.23
CA PRO A 405 17.89 -7.16 7.91
C PRO A 405 16.74 -7.02 8.92
N ASN A 406 16.51 -5.81 9.40
CA ASN A 406 15.38 -5.52 10.28
C ASN A 406 14.63 -4.25 9.87
N SER A 407 13.36 -4.17 10.28
CA SER A 407 12.50 -3.01 10.08
C SER A 407 11.60 -2.80 11.28
N ILE A 408 11.41 -1.53 11.66
CA ILE A 408 10.51 -1.14 12.76
C ILE A 408 9.31 -0.44 12.15
N GLU A 409 8.10 -0.92 12.44
CA GLU A 409 6.88 -0.21 12.07
C GLU A 409 6.40 0.60 13.28
N THR A 410 6.56 1.92 13.21
CA THR A 410 6.11 2.83 14.26
C THR A 410 4.75 3.44 13.91
N ASN A 411 3.91 3.68 14.92
CA ASN A 411 2.73 4.51 14.74
C ASN A 411 3.18 5.97 14.85
N PRO A 412 2.99 6.83 13.83
CA PRO A 412 3.60 8.18 13.75
C PRO A 412 3.14 9.21 14.81
N LEU A 413 2.44 8.77 15.87
CA LEU A 413 1.85 9.61 16.92
C LEU A 413 2.41 9.33 18.33
N LYS A 414 3.53 8.62 18.46
CA LYS A 414 4.20 8.40 19.75
C LYS A 414 5.70 8.63 19.66
#